data_AF-A0A950ZI73-F1
#
_entry.id   AF-A0A950ZI73-F1
#
_cell.length_a   1.000
_cell.length_b   1.000
_cell.length_c   1.000
_cell.angle_alpha   90.00
_cell.angle_beta   90.00
_cell.angle_gamma   90.00
#
_symmetry.space_group_name_H-M   'P 1'
#
loop_
_entity.id
_entity.type
_entity.pdbx_description
1 polymer ?
#
loop_
_entity_poly.entity_id
_entity_poly.type
_entity_poly.pdbx_seq_one_letter_code
_entity_poly.pdbx_strand_id
1 'polypeptide(L)'
;MTRPPLSQDNSMLEQQLRVPGPTPLPERVVRSASRPMINHRGPEFAALLDDITAGLRWALRTDNDVLIFPASGTGGLEAAVVNTCSPGERALFCTVGS
;
A
#
# COMPACT_ATOMS: atom_id res chain seq x y z
N MET A 1 -4.81 -42.61 -27.16
CA MET A 1 -5.68 -41.59 -26.54
C MET A 1 -4.88 -40.30 -26.45
N THR A 2 -5.08 -39.39 -27.41
CA THR A 2 -4.43 -38.08 -27.46
C THR A 2 -5.15 -37.12 -26.52
N ARG A 3 -4.38 -36.38 -25.71
CA ARG A 3 -4.92 -35.35 -24.79
C ARG A 3 -5.74 -34.34 -25.60
N PRO A 4 -6.96 -33.96 -25.18
CA PRO A 4 -7.69 -32.90 -25.87
C PRO A 4 -6.89 -31.59 -25.83
N PRO A 5 -6.96 -30.75 -26.88
CA PRO A 5 -6.27 -29.47 -26.93
C PRO A 5 -6.81 -28.56 -25.82
N LEU A 6 -5.91 -27.88 -25.12
CA LEU A 6 -6.27 -26.83 -24.17
C LEU A 6 -7.07 -25.76 -24.93
N SER A 7 -8.31 -25.50 -24.53
CA SER A 7 -9.06 -24.36 -25.05
C SER A 7 -8.26 -23.10 -24.76
N GLN A 8 -7.89 -22.34 -25.80
CA GLN A 8 -7.28 -21.02 -25.65
C GLN A 8 -8.34 -19.98 -25.28
N ASP A 9 -9.14 -20.26 -24.25
CA ASP A 9 -9.90 -19.24 -23.54
C ASP A 9 -8.97 -18.65 -22.48
N ASN A 10 -8.16 -17.68 -22.92
CA ASN A 10 -7.33 -16.86 -22.04
C ASN A 10 -8.17 -15.72 -21.42
N SER A 11 -9.42 -15.96 -21.01
CA SER A 11 -10.02 -15.19 -19.92
C SER A 11 -9.25 -15.54 -18.64
N MET A 12 -8.09 -14.89 -18.52
CA MET A 12 -7.03 -15.06 -17.53
C MET A 12 -7.60 -15.51 -16.18
N LEU A 13 -7.36 -16.77 -15.82
CA LEU A 13 -7.67 -17.26 -14.47
C LEU A 13 -7.09 -16.27 -13.46
N GLU A 14 -7.95 -15.64 -12.65
CA GLU A 14 -7.53 -14.70 -11.63
C GLU A 14 -6.45 -15.38 -10.75
N GLN A 15 -5.28 -14.76 -10.67
CA GLN A 15 -4.17 -15.34 -9.91
C GLN A 15 -4.52 -15.33 -8.42
N GLN A 16 -4.71 -16.51 -7.84
CA GLN A 16 -4.98 -16.65 -6.42
C GLN A 16 -3.66 -16.57 -5.62
N LEU A 17 -3.36 -15.39 -5.08
CA LEU A 17 -2.16 -15.13 -4.29
C LEU A 17 -2.30 -15.71 -2.88
N ARG A 18 -1.79 -16.94 -2.68
CA ARG A 18 -1.71 -17.62 -1.37
C ARG A 18 -0.39 -17.38 -0.65
N VAL A 19 0.15 -16.17 -0.80
CA VAL A 19 1.37 -15.69 -0.13
C VAL A 19 0.99 -14.59 0.88
N PRO A 20 1.85 -14.23 1.85
CA PRO A 20 1.53 -13.19 2.84
C PRO A 20 1.21 -11.81 2.23
N GLY A 21 1.64 -11.56 1.00
CA GLY A 21 1.28 -10.38 0.22
C GLY A 21 1.98 -10.37 -1.13
N PRO A 22 1.53 -9.52 -2.08
CA PRO A 22 0.36 -8.65 -2.00
C PRO A 22 -0.97 -9.43 -2.05
N THR A 23 -2.07 -8.78 -1.68
CA THR A 23 -3.43 -9.36 -1.72
C THR A 23 -4.17 -8.92 -2.99
N PRO A 24 -5.00 -9.78 -3.61
CA PRO A 24 -5.85 -9.36 -4.74
C PRO A 24 -6.74 -8.17 -4.35
N LEU A 25 -6.86 -7.19 -5.25
CA LEU A 25 -7.67 -6.00 -5.01
C LEU A 25 -9.14 -6.26 -5.38
N PRO A 26 -10.11 -5.81 -4.57
CA PRO A 26 -11.51 -5.81 -4.98
C PRO A 26 -11.72 -4.99 -6.26
N GLU A 27 -12.65 -5.41 -7.12
CA GLU A 27 -12.86 -4.81 -8.45
C GLU A 27 -13.10 -3.29 -8.38
N ARG A 28 -13.82 -2.81 -7.35
CA ARG A 28 -14.04 -1.37 -7.12
C ARG A 28 -12.74 -0.56 -6.99
N VAL A 29 -11.69 -1.16 -6.42
CA VAL A 29 -10.38 -0.52 -6.22
C VAL A 29 -9.60 -0.53 -7.53
N VAL A 30 -9.61 -1.65 -8.26
CA VAL A 30 -9.00 -1.73 -9.60
C VAL A 30 -9.59 -0.67 -10.54
N ARG A 31 -10.91 -0.54 -10.58
CA ARG A 31 -11.61 0.50 -11.38
C ARG A 31 -11.29 1.92 -10.94
N SER A 32 -10.88 2.15 -9.69
CA SER A 32 -10.53 3.51 -9.23
C SER A 32 -9.22 4.02 -9.87
N ALA A 33 -8.32 3.12 -10.25
CA ALA A 33 -7.03 3.48 -10.87
C ALA A 33 -7.17 4.05 -12.29
N SER A 34 -8.30 3.83 -12.97
CA SER A 34 -8.55 4.38 -14.31
C SER A 34 -9.24 5.74 -14.31
N ARG A 35 -9.48 6.34 -13.14
CA ARG A 35 -10.07 7.68 -13.03
C ARG A 35 -9.13 8.75 -13.61
N PRO A 36 -9.67 9.82 -14.21
CA PRO A 36 -8.85 10.95 -14.65
C PRO A 36 -8.02 11.54 -13.50
N MET A 37 -6.81 12.00 -13.82
CA MET A 37 -5.96 12.69 -12.85
C MET A 37 -6.62 13.99 -12.37
N ILE A 38 -6.41 14.29 -11.10
CA ILE A 38 -6.88 15.53 -10.46
C ILE A 38 -5.68 16.44 -10.15
N ASN A 39 -5.93 17.73 -9.99
CA ASN A 39 -4.88 18.68 -9.64
C ASN A 39 -4.37 18.41 -8.20
N HIS A 40 -3.10 18.07 -8.04
CA HIS A 40 -2.45 17.79 -6.75
C HIS A 40 -2.44 18.96 -5.76
N ARG A 41 -2.67 20.20 -6.22
CA ARG A 41 -2.85 21.39 -5.37
C ARG A 41 -4.27 21.93 -5.36
N GLY A 42 -5.20 21.19 -5.98
CA GLY A 42 -6.60 21.57 -6.10
C GLY A 42 -7.42 21.18 -4.88
N PRO A 43 -8.61 21.77 -4.72
CA PRO A 43 -9.50 21.49 -3.59
C PRO A 43 -9.96 20.02 -3.55
N GLU A 44 -10.09 19.36 -4.70
CA GLU A 44 -10.47 17.94 -4.78
C GLU A 44 -9.41 17.02 -4.16
N PHE A 45 -8.13 17.28 -4.43
CA PHE A 45 -7.03 16.51 -3.84
C PHE A 45 -6.92 16.76 -2.33
N ALA A 46 -7.11 18.01 -1.89
CA ALA A 46 -7.10 18.35 -0.46
C ALA A 46 -8.18 17.58 0.30
N ALA A 47 -9.43 17.58 -0.20
CA ALA A 47 -10.52 16.82 0.40
C ALA A 47 -10.24 15.31 0.42
N LEU A 48 -9.69 14.76 -0.68
CA LEU A 48 -9.30 13.35 -0.74
C LEU A 48 -8.22 13.01 0.28
N LEU A 49 -7.23 13.88 0.47
CA LEU A 49 -6.15 13.68 1.42
C LEU A 49 -6.69 13.69 2.87
N ASP A 50 -7.59 14.61 3.19
CA ASP A 50 -8.23 14.70 4.51
C ASP A 50 -9.04 13.43 4.83
N ASP A 51 -9.85 12.96 3.89
CA ASP A 51 -10.64 11.73 4.01
C ASP A 51 -9.74 10.50 4.24
N ILE A 52 -8.66 10.35 3.46
CA ILE A 52 -7.70 9.25 3.62
C ILE A 52 -7.02 9.34 4.99
N THR A 53 -6.61 10.54 5.41
CA THR A 53 -5.90 10.73 6.68
C THR A 53 -6.81 10.38 7.87
N ALA A 54 -8.08 10.78 7.82
CA ALA A 54 -9.07 10.41 8.83
C ALA A 54 -9.32 8.89 8.88
N GLY A 55 -9.45 8.24 7.71
CA GLY A 55 -9.57 6.78 7.62
C GLY A 55 -8.36 6.04 8.17
N LEU A 56 -7.14 6.55 7.93
CA LEU A 56 -5.91 5.98 8.46
C LEU A 56 -5.81 6.14 9.99
N ARG A 57 -6.17 7.30 10.55
CA ARG A 57 -6.23 7.48 12.02
C ARG A 57 -7.16 6.45 12.66
N TRP A 58 -8.33 6.24 12.06
CA TRP A 58 -9.28 5.22 12.52
C TRP A 58 -8.69 3.80 12.42
N ALA A 59 -8.08 3.44 11.28
CA ALA A 59 -7.52 2.12 11.04
C ALA A 59 -6.32 1.80 11.96
N LEU A 60 -5.46 2.79 12.20
CA LEU A 60 -4.29 2.70 13.08
C LEU A 60 -4.65 2.90 14.57
N ARG A 61 -5.88 3.32 14.88
CA ARG A 61 -6.38 3.60 16.23
C ARG A 61 -5.52 4.61 16.98
N THR A 62 -5.28 5.75 16.36
CA THR A 62 -4.44 6.82 16.90
C THR A 62 -5.11 8.19 16.77
N ASP A 63 -4.90 9.04 17.76
CA ASP A 63 -5.27 10.46 17.73
C ASP A 63 -4.09 11.35 17.27
N ASN A 64 -2.91 10.77 17.04
CA ASN A 64 -1.73 11.49 16.56
C ASN A 64 -1.81 11.77 15.05
N ASP A 65 -0.93 12.66 14.59
CA ASP A 65 -0.74 12.92 13.16
C ASP A 65 -0.33 11.66 12.40
N VAL A 66 -0.92 11.49 11.21
CA VAL A 66 -0.60 10.38 10.30
C VAL A 66 0.02 10.96 9.04
N LEU A 67 1.20 10.46 8.69
CA LEU A 67 1.92 10.83 7.48
C LEU A 67 1.65 9.79 6.39
N ILE A 68 1.15 10.26 5.24
CA ILE A 68 1.04 9.44 4.03
C ILE A 68 2.33 9.57 3.25
N PHE A 69 3.02 8.45 3.04
CA PHE A 69 4.34 8.42 2.43
C PHE A 69 4.31 7.64 1.10
N PRO A 70 4.76 8.22 -0.02
CA PRO A 70 4.71 7.57 -1.34
C PRO A 70 5.84 6.55 -1.51
N ALA A 71 5.85 5.52 -0.66
CA ALA A 71 6.81 4.42 -0.70
C ALA A 71 6.18 3.11 -0.22
N SER A 72 6.93 2.01 -0.30
CA SER A 72 6.59 0.76 0.37
C SER A 72 6.83 0.85 1.88
N GLY A 73 6.47 -0.21 2.62
CA GLY A 73 6.71 -0.29 4.06
C GLY A 73 8.17 -0.07 4.47
N THR A 74 9.13 -0.56 3.66
CA THR A 74 10.57 -0.34 3.91
C THR A 74 10.94 1.15 3.82
N GLY A 75 10.36 1.89 2.88
CA GLY A 75 10.58 3.34 2.80
C GLY A 75 10.02 4.07 4.01
N GLY A 76 8.90 3.61 4.59
CA GLY A 76 8.37 4.13 5.85
C GLY A 76 9.30 3.86 7.05
N LEU A 77 9.89 2.66 7.13
CA LEU A 77 10.89 2.33 8.16
C LEU A 77 12.12 3.23 8.03
N GLU A 78 12.64 3.40 6.82
CA GLU A 78 13.80 4.26 6.58
C GLU A 78 13.49 5.73 6.94
N ALA A 79 12.34 6.24 6.51
CA ALA A 79 11.88 7.59 6.86
C ALA A 79 11.81 7.80 8.37
N ALA A 80 11.32 6.81 9.14
CA ALA A 80 11.31 6.90 10.60
C ALA A 80 12.74 7.02 11.16
N VAL A 81 13.63 6.11 10.78
CA VAL A 81 15.01 6.08 11.32
C VAL A 81 15.79 7.35 11.00
N VAL A 82 15.79 7.80 9.74
CA VAL A 82 16.61 8.96 9.34
C VAL A 82 16.11 10.29 9.91
N ASN A 83 14.84 10.38 10.29
CA ASN A 83 14.27 11.58 10.90
C ASN A 83 14.32 11.57 12.44
N THR A 84 14.45 10.40 13.08
CA THR A 84 14.46 10.30 14.55
C THR A 84 15.81 9.94 15.16
N CYS A 85 16.80 9.54 14.36
CA CYS A 85 18.12 9.14 14.82
C CYS A 85 19.22 9.94 14.12
N SER A 86 20.18 10.43 14.91
CA SER A 86 21.37 11.14 14.41
C SER A 86 22.60 10.23 14.37
N PRO A 87 23.59 10.53 13.49
CA PRO A 87 24.87 9.82 13.50
C PRO A 87 25.53 9.84 14.87
N GLY A 88 25.90 8.65 15.38
CA GLY A 88 26.52 8.47 16.70
C GLY A 88 25.53 8.25 17.85
N GLU A 89 24.22 8.39 17.63
CA GLU A 89 23.22 8.00 18.63
C GLU A 89 23.07 6.48 18.71
N ARG A 90 22.71 6.00 19.90
CA ARG A 90 22.46 4.57 20.13
C ARG A 90 20.97 4.28 19.93
N ALA A 91 20.65 3.34 19.05
CA ALA A 91 19.29 2.83 18.85
C ALA A 91 19.19 1.37 19.28
N LEU A 92 18.03 0.97 19.82
CA LEU A 92 17.73 -0.42 20.15
C LEU A 92 16.91 -1.05 19.01
N PHE A 93 17.37 -2.18 18.49
CA PHE A 93 16.65 -2.97 17.50
C PHE A 93 16.43 -4.39 18.02
N CYS A 94 15.17 -4.79 18.15
CA CYS A 94 14.80 -6.12 18.63
C CYS A 94 14.55 -7.05 17.43
N THR A 95 15.34 -8.10 17.30
CA THR A 95 15.16 -9.15 16.28
C THR A 95 14.59 -10.42 16.91
N VAL A 96 13.67 -11.08 16.18
CA VAL A 96 13.05 -12.36 16.61
C VAL A 96 13.26 -13.49 15.58
N GLY A 97 14.26 -13.38 14.71
CA GLY A 97 14.57 -14.37 13.68
C GLY A 97 15.47 -13.81 12.56
N SER A 98 15.76 -14.65 11.56
CA SER A 98 16.52 -14.35 10.33
C SER A 98 15.74 -14.77 9.09
#